data_AF-A0A8J9YNP5-F1
#
_entry.id   AF-A0A8J9YNP5-F1
#
_cell.length_a   1.000
_cell.length_b   1.000
_cell.length_c   1.000
_cell.angle_alpha   90.00
_cell.angle_beta   90.00
_cell.angle_gamma   90.00
#
_symmetry.space_group_name_H-M   'P 1'
#
loop_
_entity.id
_entity.type
_entity.pdbx_description
1 polymer ?
#
loop_
_entity_poly.entity_id
_entity_poly.type
_entity_poly.pdbx_seq_one_letter_code
_entity_poly.pdbx_strand_id
1 'polypeptide(L)'
;MSHTVNDIHVRRGQLVDGEAVKSQEENVTNAGSEKSRTVNSEAALKHQREMERQEREQIVLWRQPFTTLQYFTLETAILFHGYLIRLLENKGKVLITILLTLLLVCLYHTPGAHQEYVVLMEKKLHWCAYWVFLGILSSVGLGTGLHTFLLYLGPHIAQVTMAAYECYSVDFPEPPYPDQIICPDETEGTPSIWAIIAKVRLEACMWGIGTAIGELPPYFMAKAARLSGDDLDEFDDDELEEFEEVQHAREAGNLAQQAWSTRVKVAVTKLVERVGFVGILAMASIPNPLFDLAGVTCGYLLVPFWTFFGATCIGKAVIKMHIQKIFIITIFSAHHIETLVGLLGQVPKIGPSLTAPFQDFLEKQKKKFHIKPGTNVPSETNWLSYVFEKVLILMIAYFVLSIVNSTAQSYHKRKSKENHHKLKV
;
A
#
# COMPACT_ATOMS: atom_id res chain seq x y z
N MET A 1 -9.68 -15.11 -72.90
CA MET A 1 -9.82 -16.17 -73.92
C MET A 1 -8.44 -16.35 -74.52
N SER A 2 -7.64 -17.26 -73.97
CA SER A 2 -7.51 -18.67 -74.43
C SER A 2 -6.58 -18.72 -75.66
N HIS A 3 -5.54 -19.53 -75.76
CA HIS A 3 -4.94 -20.54 -74.89
C HIS A 3 -3.69 -21.06 -75.64
N THR A 4 -2.56 -21.29 -74.93
CA THR A 4 -1.59 -22.41 -75.10
C THR A 4 -0.85 -22.60 -76.46
N VAL A 5 0.36 -23.17 -76.55
CA VAL A 5 0.85 -24.44 -75.97
C VAL A 5 2.37 -24.36 -75.81
N ASN A 6 2.88 -24.76 -74.63
CA ASN A 6 4.28 -25.09 -74.41
C ASN A 6 4.41 -26.62 -74.35
N ASP A 7 5.37 -27.15 -75.12
CA ASP A 7 5.65 -28.57 -75.26
C ASP A 7 6.46 -29.13 -74.08
N ILE A 8 6.15 -30.37 -73.75
CA ILE A 8 6.80 -31.20 -72.74
C ILE A 8 7.98 -31.91 -73.40
N HIS A 9 9.17 -31.86 -72.78
CA HIS A 9 10.16 -32.92 -72.94
C HIS A 9 10.74 -33.35 -71.59
N VAL A 10 10.42 -34.60 -71.26
CA VAL A 10 10.96 -35.38 -70.15
C VAL A 10 12.37 -35.83 -70.52
N ARG A 11 13.38 -35.52 -69.69
CA ARG A 11 14.53 -36.42 -69.50
C ARG A 11 14.94 -36.46 -68.03
N ARG A 12 14.89 -37.68 -67.52
CA ARG A 12 15.21 -38.12 -66.17
C ARG A 12 16.71 -38.48 -66.13
N GLY A 13 17.42 -37.89 -65.17
CA GLY A 13 18.54 -38.50 -64.45
C GLY A 13 19.94 -38.44 -65.09
N GLN A 14 20.80 -37.58 -64.54
CA GLN A 14 22.17 -37.98 -64.20
C GLN A 14 22.66 -37.18 -62.99
N LEU A 15 23.14 -37.93 -62.00
CA LEU A 15 23.50 -37.54 -60.64
C LEU A 15 24.65 -36.52 -60.62
N VAL A 16 24.48 -35.44 -59.86
CA VAL A 16 25.55 -34.68 -59.21
C VAL A 16 25.09 -34.41 -57.77
N ASP A 17 24.94 -35.48 -56.99
CA ASP A 17 24.77 -35.39 -55.53
C ASP A 17 26.16 -35.57 -54.90
N GLY A 18 26.74 -34.46 -54.45
CA GLY A 18 28.05 -34.50 -53.78
C GLY A 18 28.43 -33.22 -53.03
N GLU A 19 27.93 -32.05 -53.45
CA GLU A 19 28.36 -30.77 -52.85
C GLU A 19 27.23 -29.96 -52.18
N ALA A 20 25.95 -30.22 -52.47
CA ALA A 20 24.85 -29.43 -51.89
C ALA A 20 24.40 -29.89 -50.49
N VAL A 21 24.57 -31.19 -50.16
CA VAL A 21 24.15 -31.76 -48.87
C VAL A 21 25.08 -31.34 -47.73
N LYS A 22 26.39 -31.21 -48.00
CA LYS A 22 27.39 -30.83 -47.00
C LYS A 22 27.17 -29.41 -46.46
N SER A 23 26.79 -28.48 -47.32
CA SER A 23 26.49 -27.09 -46.96
C SER A 23 25.17 -26.89 -46.19
N GLN A 24 24.19 -27.79 -46.35
CA GLN A 24 22.95 -27.75 -45.55
C GLN A 24 23.12 -28.43 -44.19
N GLU A 25 23.90 -29.51 -44.11
CA GLU A 25 24.21 -30.19 -42.83
C GLU A 25 25.15 -29.36 -41.94
N GLU A 26 26.12 -28.63 -42.51
CA GLU A 26 26.97 -27.68 -41.78
C GLU A 26 26.19 -26.46 -41.27
N ASN A 27 25.19 -25.96 -42.01
CA ASN A 27 24.36 -24.84 -41.55
C ASN A 27 23.37 -25.24 -40.44
N VAL A 28 22.82 -26.45 -40.47
CA VAL A 28 21.92 -26.95 -39.41
C VAL A 28 22.70 -27.30 -38.14
N THR A 29 23.92 -27.83 -38.26
CA THR A 29 24.80 -28.11 -37.10
C THR A 29 25.37 -26.82 -36.49
N ASN A 30 25.69 -25.79 -37.28
CA ASN A 30 26.06 -24.48 -36.76
C ASN A 30 24.89 -23.76 -36.07
N ALA A 31 23.68 -23.82 -36.62
CA ALA A 31 22.50 -23.24 -35.98
C ALA A 31 22.15 -23.91 -34.64
N GLY A 32 22.33 -25.23 -34.52
CA GLY A 32 22.17 -25.96 -33.26
C GLY A 32 23.27 -25.65 -32.23
N SER A 33 24.51 -25.43 -32.69
CA SER A 33 25.66 -25.04 -31.86
C SER A 33 25.53 -23.60 -31.34
N GLU A 34 25.07 -22.66 -32.17
CA GLU A 34 24.79 -21.28 -31.76
C GLU A 34 23.63 -21.20 -30.78
N LYS A 35 22.52 -21.92 -31.04
CA LYS A 35 21.37 -21.96 -30.13
C LYS A 35 21.70 -22.62 -28.79
N SER A 36 22.56 -23.63 -28.78
CA SER A 36 23.07 -24.27 -27.55
C SER A 36 24.04 -23.35 -26.78
N ARG A 37 24.89 -22.59 -27.49
CA ARG A 37 25.76 -21.57 -26.88
C ARG A 37 24.99 -20.40 -26.29
N THR A 38 23.95 -19.91 -26.95
CA THR A 38 23.10 -18.84 -26.42
C THR A 38 22.34 -19.30 -25.17
N VAL A 39 21.77 -20.51 -25.18
CA VAL A 39 21.07 -21.07 -24.01
C VAL A 39 22.02 -21.28 -22.83
N ASN A 40 23.25 -21.78 -23.07
CA ASN A 40 24.25 -21.92 -22.02
C ASN A 40 24.76 -20.57 -21.50
N SER A 41 24.88 -19.57 -22.38
CA SER A 41 25.24 -18.20 -21.99
C SER A 41 24.14 -17.54 -21.16
N GLU A 42 22.87 -17.71 -21.53
CA GLU A 42 21.71 -17.20 -20.78
C GLU A 42 21.60 -17.87 -19.41
N ALA A 43 21.80 -19.19 -19.33
CA ALA A 43 21.79 -19.92 -18.08
C ALA A 43 22.95 -19.50 -17.14
N ALA A 44 24.15 -19.28 -17.68
CA ALA A 44 25.28 -18.80 -16.90
C ALA A 44 25.06 -17.37 -16.37
N LEU A 45 24.47 -16.49 -17.18
CA LEU A 45 24.14 -15.12 -16.81
C LEU A 45 23.03 -15.08 -15.75
N LYS A 46 22.02 -15.95 -15.86
CA LYS A 46 20.98 -16.14 -14.84
C LYS A 46 21.58 -16.64 -13.52
N HIS A 47 22.50 -17.61 -13.57
CA HIS A 47 23.18 -18.11 -12.38
C HIS A 47 24.05 -17.05 -11.70
N GLN A 48 24.78 -16.23 -12.47
CA GLN A 48 25.57 -15.13 -11.92
C GLN A 48 24.69 -14.07 -11.24
N ARG A 49 23.56 -13.70 -11.86
CA ARG A 49 22.59 -12.76 -11.26
C ARG A 49 22.01 -13.27 -9.96
N GLU A 50 21.70 -14.57 -9.89
CA GLU A 50 21.20 -15.22 -8.68
C GLU A 50 22.24 -15.17 -7.55
N MET A 51 23.51 -15.44 -7.85
CA MET A 51 24.59 -15.29 -6.87
C MET A 51 24.71 -13.85 -6.36
N GLU A 52 24.66 -12.87 -7.26
CA GLU A 52 24.68 -11.45 -6.86
C GLU A 52 23.44 -11.04 -6.05
N ARG A 53 22.28 -11.66 -6.30
CA ARG A 53 21.06 -11.47 -5.50
C ARG A 53 21.27 -11.99 -4.09
N GLN A 54 21.77 -13.20 -3.94
CA GLN A 54 22.08 -13.78 -2.65
C GLN A 54 23.12 -12.95 -1.89
N GLU A 55 24.13 -12.40 -2.57
CA GLU A 55 25.08 -11.47 -1.94
C GLU A 55 24.40 -10.18 -1.48
N ARG A 56 23.49 -9.60 -2.28
CA ARG A 56 22.70 -8.41 -1.89
C ARG A 56 21.86 -8.67 -0.65
N GLU A 57 21.17 -9.80 -0.57
CA GLU A 57 20.33 -10.16 0.57
C GLU A 57 21.13 -10.30 1.87
N GLN A 58 22.44 -10.58 1.78
CA GLN A 58 23.34 -10.61 2.94
C GLN A 58 23.75 -9.23 3.45
N ILE A 59 23.53 -8.17 2.66
CA ILE A 59 23.82 -6.78 3.03
C ILE A 59 22.66 -6.25 3.88
N VAL A 60 22.69 -6.64 5.15
CA VAL A 60 21.72 -6.23 6.17
C VAL A 60 22.43 -5.77 7.43
N LEU A 61 21.86 -4.79 8.13
CA LEU A 61 22.50 -4.12 9.26
C LEU A 61 22.95 -5.08 10.37
N TRP A 62 22.19 -6.16 10.61
CA TRP A 62 22.51 -7.16 11.64
C TRP A 62 23.57 -8.19 11.22
N ARG A 63 23.87 -8.31 9.92
CA ARG A 63 24.89 -9.25 9.39
C ARG A 63 26.18 -8.55 9.03
N GLN A 64 26.10 -7.38 8.40
CA GLN A 64 27.24 -6.59 7.93
C GLN A 64 27.06 -5.09 8.26
N PRO A 65 27.06 -4.68 9.55
CA PRO A 65 26.67 -3.33 9.96
C PRO A 65 27.47 -2.22 9.29
N PHE A 66 28.79 -2.35 9.23
CA PHE A 66 29.66 -1.32 8.64
C PHE A 66 29.50 -1.20 7.13
N THR A 67 29.45 -2.33 6.41
CA THR A 67 29.24 -2.35 4.96
C THR A 67 27.87 -1.79 4.58
N THR A 68 26.82 -2.23 5.27
CA THR A 68 25.45 -1.75 5.05
C THR A 68 25.37 -0.25 5.30
N LEU A 69 25.93 0.26 6.39
CA LEU A 69 25.91 1.70 6.69
C LEU A 69 26.71 2.51 5.66
N GLN A 70 27.88 2.02 5.25
CA GLN A 70 28.68 2.66 4.20
C GLN A 70 27.89 2.74 2.89
N TYR A 71 27.32 1.62 2.43
CA TYR A 71 26.53 1.57 1.19
C TYR A 71 25.28 2.45 1.26
N PHE A 72 24.59 2.45 2.41
CA PHE A 72 23.48 3.36 2.68
C PHE A 72 23.91 4.82 2.52
N THR A 73 25.01 5.24 3.15
CA THR A 73 25.48 6.63 3.07
C THR A 73 25.89 7.04 1.66
N LEU A 74 26.54 6.14 0.91
CA LEU A 74 26.96 6.41 -0.46
C LEU A 74 25.77 6.54 -1.41
N GLU A 75 24.80 5.61 -1.36
CA GLU A 75 23.60 5.72 -2.20
C GLU A 75 22.77 6.96 -1.84
N THR A 76 22.64 7.26 -0.54
CA THR A 76 21.96 8.47 -0.10
C THR A 76 22.66 9.72 -0.65
N ALA A 77 23.99 9.78 -0.62
CA ALA A 77 24.75 10.89 -1.18
C ALA A 77 24.60 11.00 -2.71
N ILE A 78 24.64 9.88 -3.44
CA ILE A 78 24.43 9.84 -4.90
C ILE A 78 23.03 10.33 -5.26
N LEU A 79 22.01 9.81 -4.59
CA LEU A 79 20.62 10.22 -4.80
C LEU A 79 20.44 11.70 -4.49
N PHE A 80 20.97 12.17 -3.34
CA PHE A 80 20.91 13.57 -2.94
C PHE A 80 21.57 14.49 -3.97
N HIS A 81 22.77 14.15 -4.43
CA HIS A 81 23.47 14.89 -5.47
C HIS A 81 22.67 14.93 -6.78
N GLY A 82 22.12 13.79 -7.21
CA GLY A 82 21.28 13.70 -8.42
C GLY A 82 20.01 14.56 -8.31
N TYR A 83 19.33 14.55 -7.16
CA TYR A 83 18.18 15.40 -6.91
C TYR A 83 18.57 16.89 -6.88
N LEU A 84 19.72 17.23 -6.29
CA LEU A 84 20.22 18.60 -6.25
C LEU A 84 20.49 19.15 -7.66
N ILE A 85 21.13 18.37 -8.54
CA ILE A 85 21.33 18.78 -9.94
C ILE A 85 19.99 19.02 -10.63
N ARG A 86 19.05 18.06 -10.54
CA ARG A 86 17.71 18.19 -11.16
C ARG A 86 16.93 19.40 -10.63
N LEU A 87 17.10 19.72 -9.35
CA LEU A 87 16.54 20.90 -8.72
C LEU A 87 17.16 22.17 -9.34
N LEU A 88 18.49 22.22 -9.44
CA LEU A 88 19.24 23.33 -10.02
C LEU A 88 19.02 23.51 -11.53
N GLU A 89 18.69 22.47 -12.28
CA GLU A 89 18.29 22.57 -13.69
C GLU A 89 16.93 23.27 -13.83
N ASN A 90 16.03 23.09 -12.87
CA ASN A 90 14.69 23.68 -12.85
C ASN A 90 14.64 25.04 -12.12
N LYS A 91 15.64 25.91 -12.35
CA LYS A 91 15.83 27.20 -11.63
C LYS A 91 14.56 28.03 -11.47
N GLY A 92 13.71 28.10 -12.49
CA GLY A 92 12.46 28.85 -12.45
C GLY A 92 11.45 28.30 -11.43
N LYS A 93 11.26 26.97 -11.41
CA LYS A 93 10.36 26.32 -10.43
C LYS A 93 10.89 26.51 -9.01
N VAL A 94 12.20 26.37 -8.83
CA VAL A 94 12.87 26.58 -7.54
C VAL A 94 12.71 28.02 -7.06
N LEU A 95 12.87 29.00 -7.96
CA LEU A 95 12.68 30.40 -7.60
C LEU A 95 11.23 30.67 -7.17
N ILE A 96 10.25 30.13 -7.91
CA ILE A 96 8.83 30.26 -7.54
C ILE A 96 8.55 29.62 -6.19
N THR A 97 9.08 28.42 -5.92
CA THR A 97 8.88 27.75 -4.63
C THR A 97 9.53 28.52 -3.49
N ILE A 98 10.75 29.04 -3.68
CA ILE A 98 11.45 29.90 -2.70
C ILE A 98 10.66 31.17 -2.41
N LEU A 99 10.20 31.87 -3.46
CA LEU A 99 9.40 33.09 -3.30
C LEU A 99 8.09 32.81 -2.56
N LEU A 100 7.43 31.69 -2.86
CA LEU A 100 6.21 31.29 -2.20
C LEU A 100 6.45 30.88 -0.74
N THR A 101 7.56 30.21 -0.43
CA THR A 101 7.93 29.91 0.97
C THR A 101 8.27 31.18 1.74
N LEU A 102 9.04 32.10 1.15
CA LEU A 102 9.33 33.40 1.76
C LEU A 102 8.04 34.18 2.02
N LEU A 103 7.10 34.20 1.08
CA LEU A 103 5.79 34.83 1.25
C LEU A 103 5.03 34.22 2.43
N LEU A 104 4.97 32.88 2.52
CA LEU A 104 4.30 32.19 3.63
C LEU A 104 4.97 32.48 4.98
N VAL A 105 6.30 32.49 5.03
CA VAL A 105 7.06 32.84 6.25
C VAL A 105 6.81 34.29 6.65
N CYS A 106 6.80 35.21 5.70
CA CYS A 106 6.45 36.60 5.96
C CYS A 106 5.01 36.71 6.50
N LEU A 107 4.04 36.03 5.88
CA LEU A 107 2.64 36.01 6.35
C LEU A 107 2.49 35.40 7.74
N TYR A 108 3.31 34.42 8.10
CA TYR A 108 3.29 33.78 9.42
C TYR A 108 3.84 34.69 10.52
N HIS A 109 4.86 35.50 10.21
CA HIS A 109 5.52 36.37 11.19
C HIS A 109 4.95 37.79 11.24
N THR A 110 4.18 38.24 10.24
CA THR A 110 3.54 39.55 10.29
C THR A 110 2.36 39.53 11.26
N PRO A 111 2.38 40.33 12.33
CA PRO A 111 1.23 40.41 13.23
C PRO A 111 0.04 41.07 12.51
N GLY A 112 -1.14 40.48 12.64
CA GLY A 112 -2.36 41.02 12.04
C GLY A 112 -3.59 40.17 12.34
N ALA A 113 -4.75 40.60 11.85
CA ALA A 113 -6.01 39.86 12.01
C ALA A 113 -5.97 38.47 11.34
N HIS A 114 -5.10 38.27 10.36
CA HIS A 114 -4.87 36.96 9.73
C HIS A 114 -4.23 35.93 10.67
N GLN A 115 -3.59 36.36 11.77
CA GLN A 115 -2.89 35.47 12.68
C GLN A 115 -3.82 34.45 13.36
N GLU A 116 -5.08 34.82 13.63
CA GLU A 116 -6.07 33.90 14.19
C GLU A 116 -6.34 32.72 13.24
N TYR A 117 -6.47 32.99 11.94
CA TYR A 117 -6.63 31.97 10.91
C TYR A 117 -5.36 31.15 10.70
N VAL A 118 -4.18 31.76 10.82
CA VAL A 118 -2.89 31.06 10.71
C VAL A 118 -2.75 30.02 11.82
N VAL A 119 -3.03 30.38 13.08
CA VAL A 119 -2.98 29.45 14.22
C VAL A 119 -4.02 28.33 14.08
N LEU A 120 -5.24 28.67 13.64
CA LEU A 120 -6.27 27.67 13.36
C LEU A 120 -5.82 26.69 12.27
N MET A 121 -5.24 27.21 11.19
CA MET A 121 -4.75 26.40 10.07
C MET A 121 -3.56 25.53 10.48
N GLU A 122 -2.62 26.06 11.27
CA GLU A 122 -1.51 25.29 11.85
C GLU A 122 -2.04 24.10 12.66
N LYS A 123 -2.99 24.35 13.58
CA LYS A 123 -3.61 23.31 14.40
C LYS A 123 -4.31 22.25 13.54
N LYS A 124 -5.10 22.67 12.55
CA LYS A 124 -5.83 21.75 11.67
C LYS A 124 -4.88 20.98 10.73
N LEU A 125 -3.84 21.61 10.20
CA LEU A 125 -2.84 20.94 9.36
C LEU A 125 -2.07 19.89 10.14
N HIS A 126 -1.61 20.20 11.35
CA HIS A 126 -0.93 19.23 12.21
C HIS A 126 -1.85 18.05 12.54
N TRP A 127 -3.12 18.32 12.85
CA TRP A 127 -4.12 17.29 13.10
C TRP A 127 -4.37 16.39 11.88
N CYS A 128 -4.55 16.98 10.70
CA CYS A 128 -4.70 16.24 9.45
C CYS A 128 -3.46 15.41 9.13
N ALA A 129 -2.27 15.99 9.28
CA ALA A 129 -1.00 15.31 9.03
C ALA A 129 -0.82 14.09 9.95
N TYR A 130 -1.19 14.21 11.23
CA TYR A 130 -1.19 13.10 12.17
C TYR A 130 -2.09 11.94 11.71
N TRP A 131 -3.34 12.23 11.32
CA TRP A 131 -4.28 11.20 10.85
C TRP A 131 -3.87 10.58 9.51
N VAL A 132 -3.35 11.38 8.58
CA VAL A 132 -2.77 10.86 7.32
C VAL A 132 -1.58 9.94 7.61
N PHE A 133 -0.67 10.37 8.49
CA PHE A 133 0.52 9.59 8.85
C PHE A 133 0.15 8.24 9.47
N LEU A 134 -0.78 8.23 10.44
CA LEU A 134 -1.30 6.98 11.00
C LEU A 134 -1.98 6.10 9.95
N GLY A 135 -2.71 6.71 9.00
CA GLY A 135 -3.30 6.01 7.86
C GLY A 135 -2.25 5.31 6.99
N ILE A 136 -1.15 5.99 6.67
CA ILE A 136 -0.03 5.41 5.89
C ILE A 136 0.57 4.20 6.64
N LEU A 137 0.88 4.37 7.93
CA LEU A 137 1.45 3.30 8.76
C LEU A 137 0.51 2.09 8.84
N SER A 138 -0.81 2.32 8.84
CA SER A 138 -1.78 1.23 8.88
C SER A 138 -1.80 0.35 7.62
N SER A 139 -1.35 0.88 6.48
CA SER A 139 -1.27 0.14 5.22
C SER A 139 0.10 -0.47 5.01
N VAL A 140 1.17 0.29 5.25
CA VAL A 140 2.56 -0.14 4.97
C VAL A 140 3.07 -1.18 5.98
N GLY A 141 2.59 -1.16 7.23
CA GLY A 141 3.27 -1.85 8.34
C GLY A 141 2.80 -3.24 8.75
N LEU A 142 1.59 -3.71 8.38
CA LEU A 142 1.02 -4.93 9.00
C LEU A 142 0.18 -5.85 8.12
N GLY A 143 -0.07 -5.51 6.84
CA GLY A 143 -0.97 -6.30 5.98
C GLY A 143 -2.40 -6.50 6.52
N THR A 144 -2.76 -5.84 7.62
CA THR A 144 -4.04 -5.96 8.32
C THR A 144 -4.43 -4.61 8.89
N GLY A 145 -4.64 -3.59 8.03
CA GLY A 145 -5.02 -2.23 8.44
C GLY A 145 -6.27 -2.12 9.34
N LEU A 146 -6.99 -3.23 9.55
CA LEU A 146 -8.01 -3.39 10.58
C LEU A 146 -7.44 -3.24 12.01
N HIS A 147 -6.25 -3.78 12.28
CA HIS A 147 -5.65 -3.75 13.61
C HIS A 147 -5.31 -2.32 14.05
N THR A 148 -4.61 -1.57 13.19
CA THR A 148 -4.26 -0.17 13.46
C THR A 148 -5.52 0.70 13.55
N PHE A 149 -6.55 0.42 12.74
CA PHE A 149 -7.86 1.07 12.87
C PHE A 149 -8.46 0.86 14.27
N LEU A 150 -8.48 -0.37 14.78
CA LEU A 150 -9.02 -0.69 16.11
C LEU A 150 -8.21 -0.09 17.26
N LEU A 151 -6.95 0.29 17.05
CA LEU A 151 -6.10 0.89 18.09
C LEU A 151 -6.19 2.42 18.15
N TYR A 152 -6.48 3.08 17.03
CA TYR A 152 -6.42 4.55 16.95
C TYR A 152 -7.77 5.16 16.57
N LEU A 153 -8.21 4.92 15.34
CA LEU A 153 -9.39 5.58 14.79
C LEU A 153 -10.70 5.05 15.38
N GLY A 154 -10.79 3.74 15.61
CA GLY A 154 -11.95 3.10 16.26
C GLY A 154 -12.20 3.65 17.66
N PRO A 155 -11.21 3.67 18.57
CA PRO A 155 -11.34 4.26 19.90
C PRO A 155 -11.67 5.75 19.86
N HIS A 156 -11.09 6.52 18.94
CA HIS A 156 -11.45 7.93 18.75
C HIS A 156 -12.93 8.10 18.37
N ILE A 157 -13.44 7.33 17.40
CA ILE A 157 -14.87 7.37 17.01
C ILE A 157 -15.76 6.95 18.18
N ALA A 158 -15.36 5.92 18.95
CA ALA A 158 -16.10 5.47 20.11
C ALA A 158 -16.19 6.57 21.19
N GLN A 159 -15.08 7.25 21.49
CA GLN A 159 -15.05 8.37 22.44
C GLN A 159 -15.99 9.51 22.03
N VAL A 160 -15.93 9.94 20.76
CA VAL A 160 -16.82 11.00 20.24
C VAL A 160 -18.28 10.57 20.27
N THR A 161 -18.56 9.29 19.97
CA THR A 161 -19.92 8.72 20.01
C THR A 161 -20.48 8.75 21.44
N MET A 162 -19.69 8.30 22.42
CA MET A 162 -20.07 8.29 23.82
C MET A 162 -20.29 9.72 24.35
N ALA A 163 -19.35 10.63 24.07
CA ALA A 163 -19.47 12.05 24.42
C ALA A 163 -20.76 12.66 23.86
N ALA A 164 -21.13 12.30 22.62
CA ALA A 164 -22.37 12.80 22.02
C ALA A 164 -23.61 12.32 22.76
N TYR A 165 -23.70 11.03 23.09
CA TYR A 165 -24.85 10.52 23.84
C TYR A 165 -24.89 10.98 25.31
N GLU A 166 -23.74 11.32 25.91
CA GLU A 166 -23.67 11.87 27.26
C GLU A 166 -24.06 13.35 27.31
N CYS A 167 -23.53 14.15 26.39
CA CYS A 167 -23.81 15.58 26.32
C CYS A 167 -25.14 15.91 25.63
N TYR A 168 -25.83 14.92 25.04
CA TYR A 168 -26.99 15.13 24.18
C TYR A 168 -26.73 16.20 23.09
N SER A 169 -25.50 16.27 22.60
CA SER A 169 -25.03 17.28 21.65
C SER A 169 -23.73 16.82 21.01
N VAL A 170 -23.43 17.31 19.80
CA VAL A 170 -22.11 17.15 19.15
C VAL A 170 -21.21 18.37 19.32
N ASP A 171 -21.71 19.40 19.99
CA ASP A 171 -21.03 20.67 20.23
C ASP A 171 -20.24 20.63 21.55
N PHE A 172 -19.36 19.64 21.64
CA PHE A 172 -18.35 19.52 22.69
C PHE A 172 -16.95 19.67 22.07
N PRO A 173 -15.92 19.98 22.89
CA PRO A 173 -14.56 20.19 22.44
C PRO A 173 -14.02 19.03 21.57
N GLU A 174 -13.20 19.35 20.55
CA GLU A 174 -12.53 18.31 19.75
C GLU A 174 -11.38 17.66 20.56
N PRO A 175 -11.06 16.37 20.33
CA PRO A 175 -9.91 15.72 20.97
C PRO A 175 -8.56 16.41 20.65
N PRO A 176 -7.56 16.34 21.54
CA PRO A 176 -7.56 15.68 22.86
C PRO A 176 -8.48 16.40 23.84
N TYR A 177 -9.40 15.64 24.45
CA TYR A 177 -10.27 16.18 25.49
C TYR A 177 -9.41 16.59 26.69
N PRO A 178 -9.77 17.68 27.41
CA PRO A 178 -9.26 17.86 28.76
C PRO A 178 -9.68 16.66 29.62
N ASP A 179 -9.18 16.56 30.86
CA ASP A 179 -9.52 15.46 31.78
C ASP A 179 -11.06 15.26 31.96
N GLN A 180 -11.87 16.23 31.53
CA GLN A 180 -13.33 16.20 31.51
C GLN A 180 -13.87 16.64 30.14
N ILE A 181 -14.89 15.94 29.63
CA ILE A 181 -15.70 16.40 28.50
C ILE A 181 -16.63 17.51 29.02
N ILE A 182 -16.44 18.73 28.52
CA ILE A 182 -17.31 19.88 28.85
C ILE A 182 -18.49 19.86 27.88
N CYS A 183 -19.69 19.57 28.41
CA CYS A 183 -20.93 19.60 27.63
C CYS A 183 -21.48 21.04 27.54
N PRO A 184 -22.18 21.40 26.45
CA PRO A 184 -22.86 22.69 26.34
C PRO A 184 -24.08 22.78 27.28
N ASP A 185 -24.44 24.01 27.68
CA ASP A 185 -25.57 24.28 28.59
C ASP A 185 -26.94 24.07 27.94
N GLU A 186 -27.03 24.16 26.60
CA GLU A 186 -28.26 23.94 25.82
C GLU A 186 -28.23 22.55 25.16
N THR A 187 -29.16 21.67 25.57
CA THR A 187 -29.28 20.31 25.03
C THR A 187 -30.34 20.26 23.94
N GLU A 188 -29.92 20.20 22.67
CA GLU A 188 -30.82 19.97 21.54
C GLU A 188 -31.03 18.46 21.28
N GLY A 189 -31.90 17.83 22.07
CA GLY A 189 -32.38 16.46 21.81
C GLY A 189 -31.29 15.37 21.71
N THR A 190 -31.68 14.15 21.32
CA THR A 190 -30.71 13.06 21.14
C THR A 190 -29.93 13.24 19.83
N PRO A 191 -28.59 13.23 19.82
CA PRO A 191 -27.82 13.41 18.61
C PRO A 191 -28.08 12.25 17.64
N SER A 192 -28.28 12.59 16.37
CA SER A 192 -28.41 11.59 15.32
C SER A 192 -27.06 10.94 15.01
N ILE A 193 -27.09 9.68 14.55
CA ILE A 193 -25.90 8.97 14.05
C ILE A 193 -25.20 9.80 12.96
N TRP A 194 -25.97 10.49 12.11
CA TRP A 194 -25.42 11.37 11.08
C TRP A 194 -24.64 12.56 11.64
N ALA A 195 -25.12 13.17 12.74
CA ALA A 195 -24.40 14.25 13.41
C ALA A 195 -23.05 13.76 13.96
N ILE A 196 -23.01 12.56 14.53
CA ILE A 196 -21.78 11.94 15.03
C ILE A 196 -20.82 11.60 13.86
N ILE A 197 -21.34 11.04 12.76
CA ILE A 197 -20.56 10.78 11.53
C ILE A 197 -19.95 12.08 10.98
N ALA A 198 -20.69 13.19 11.03
CA ALA A 198 -20.23 14.49 10.59
C ALA A 198 -19.15 15.06 11.52
N LYS A 199 -19.25 14.85 12.83
CA LYS A 199 -18.25 15.30 13.81
C LYS A 199 -16.89 14.63 13.61
N VAL A 200 -16.85 13.32 13.35
CA VAL A 200 -15.58 12.56 13.14
C VAL A 200 -15.10 12.53 11.68
N ARG A 201 -15.72 13.32 10.79
CA ARG A 201 -15.52 13.17 9.33
C ARG A 201 -14.08 13.47 8.91
N LEU A 202 -13.43 14.44 9.54
CA LEU A 202 -12.15 14.94 9.09
C LEU A 202 -11.07 13.90 9.37
N GLU A 203 -10.98 13.45 10.61
CA GLU A 203 -10.06 12.42 11.10
C GLU A 203 -10.20 11.13 10.28
N ALA A 204 -11.45 10.74 10.06
CA ALA A 204 -11.82 9.59 9.27
C ALA A 204 -11.36 9.67 7.81
N CYS A 205 -11.64 10.79 7.14
CA CYS A 205 -11.23 10.99 5.76
C CYS A 205 -9.70 11.09 5.64
N MET A 206 -9.03 11.80 6.55
CA MET A 206 -7.58 11.94 6.55
C MET A 206 -6.88 10.58 6.76
N TRP A 207 -7.38 9.76 7.68
CA TRP A 207 -6.92 8.39 7.82
C TRP A 207 -7.10 7.58 6.53
N GLY A 208 -8.29 7.63 5.92
CA GLY A 208 -8.57 6.92 4.68
C GLY A 208 -7.70 7.37 3.51
N ILE A 209 -7.39 8.67 3.40
CA ILE A 209 -6.40 9.20 2.44
C ILE A 209 -5.02 8.63 2.74
N GLY A 210 -4.60 8.62 4.00
CA GLY A 210 -3.35 8.02 4.44
C GLY A 210 -3.25 6.54 4.04
N THR A 211 -4.33 5.78 4.23
CA THR A 211 -4.36 4.37 3.80
C THR A 211 -4.12 4.26 2.30
N ALA A 212 -4.82 5.04 1.46
CA ALA A 212 -4.65 5.07 0.01
C ALA A 212 -3.22 5.47 -0.44
N ILE A 213 -2.54 6.34 0.32
CA ILE A 213 -1.14 6.69 0.07
C ILE A 213 -0.22 5.51 0.38
N GLY A 214 -0.49 4.76 1.45
CA GLY A 214 0.29 3.59 1.83
C GLY A 214 0.23 2.41 0.84
N GLU A 215 -0.58 2.52 -0.22
CA GLU A 215 -0.80 1.51 -1.26
C GLU A 215 -0.07 1.83 -2.56
N LEU A 216 0.52 3.02 -2.62
CA LEU A 216 1.36 3.44 -3.71
C LEU A 216 2.62 2.58 -3.88
N PRO A 217 3.30 2.08 -2.82
CA PRO A 217 4.51 1.30 -3.01
C PRO A 217 4.28 0.04 -3.86
N PRO A 218 3.32 -0.87 -3.55
CA PRO A 218 3.05 -2.03 -4.41
C PRO A 218 2.68 -1.67 -5.86
N TYR A 219 1.91 -0.58 -6.05
CA TYR A 219 1.56 -0.09 -7.40
C TYR A 219 2.79 0.36 -8.20
N PHE A 220 3.65 1.18 -7.61
CA PHE A 220 4.84 1.69 -8.30
C PHE A 220 5.90 0.60 -8.50
N MET A 221 6.04 -0.33 -7.55
CA MET A 221 6.92 -1.49 -7.67
C MET A 221 6.51 -2.35 -8.87
N ALA A 222 5.25 -2.79 -8.92
CA ALA A 222 4.76 -3.62 -10.03
C ALA A 222 4.81 -2.90 -11.38
N LYS A 223 4.57 -1.58 -11.39
CA LYS A 223 4.66 -0.76 -12.61
C LYS A 223 6.10 -0.62 -13.11
N ALA A 224 7.04 -0.36 -12.21
CA ALA A 224 8.46 -0.29 -12.56
C ALA A 224 8.97 -1.65 -13.04
N ALA A 225 8.58 -2.74 -12.38
CA ALA A 225 8.90 -4.10 -12.79
C ALA A 225 8.45 -4.38 -14.23
N ARG A 226 7.18 -4.08 -14.56
CA ARG A 226 6.65 -4.30 -15.92
C ARG A 226 7.35 -3.44 -16.98
N LEU A 227 7.64 -2.17 -16.67
CA LEU A 227 8.30 -1.26 -17.62
C LEU A 227 9.77 -1.60 -17.84
N SER A 228 10.42 -2.25 -16.87
CA SER A 228 11.83 -2.58 -16.95
C SER A 228 12.12 -3.78 -17.85
N GLY A 229 11.09 -4.59 -18.18
CA GLY A 229 10.89 -5.42 -19.38
C GLY A 229 11.98 -6.38 -19.90
N ASP A 230 13.24 -6.25 -19.47
CA ASP A 230 14.44 -6.92 -19.98
C ASP A 230 15.70 -6.61 -19.13
N ASP A 231 15.69 -5.56 -18.29
CA ASP A 231 16.76 -5.29 -17.31
C ASP A 231 16.51 -6.08 -16.01
N LEU A 232 16.80 -7.38 -16.07
CA LEU A 232 16.73 -8.45 -15.04
C LEU A 232 17.51 -8.21 -13.73
N ASP A 233 17.64 -6.97 -13.28
CA ASP A 233 18.43 -6.61 -12.11
C ASP A 233 17.58 -5.94 -11.01
N GLU A 234 16.28 -5.69 -11.22
CA GLU A 234 15.53 -4.71 -10.42
C GLU A 234 14.58 -5.21 -9.32
N PHE A 235 14.07 -6.45 -9.34
CA PHE A 235 13.02 -6.87 -8.40
C PHE A 235 13.16 -8.32 -7.93
N ASP A 236 12.52 -8.66 -6.81
CA ASP A 236 12.33 -10.04 -6.36
C ASP A 236 11.67 -10.82 -7.51
N ASP A 237 12.41 -11.75 -8.12
CA ASP A 237 11.93 -12.54 -9.26
C ASP A 237 10.62 -13.29 -8.89
N ASP A 238 10.39 -13.56 -7.60
CA ASP A 238 9.22 -14.26 -7.09
C ASP A 238 7.89 -13.55 -7.35
N GLU A 239 7.82 -12.21 -7.22
CA GLU A 239 6.58 -11.47 -7.51
C GLU A 239 6.29 -11.41 -9.01
N LEU A 240 7.34 -11.33 -9.83
CA LEU A 240 7.24 -11.27 -11.29
C LEU A 240 6.83 -12.64 -11.86
N GLU A 241 7.49 -13.72 -11.40
CA GLU A 241 7.16 -15.10 -11.74
C GLU A 241 5.72 -15.42 -11.35
N GLU A 242 5.23 -14.99 -10.19
CA GLU A 242 3.84 -15.20 -9.77
C GLU A 242 2.82 -14.53 -10.72
N PHE A 243 3.12 -13.34 -11.25
CA PHE A 243 2.25 -12.66 -12.22
C PHE A 243 2.30 -13.29 -13.61
N GLU A 244 3.47 -13.77 -14.04
CA GLU A 244 3.62 -14.56 -15.26
C GLU A 244 2.83 -15.87 -15.16
N GLU A 245 2.90 -16.56 -14.02
CA GLU A 245 2.08 -17.74 -13.75
C GLU A 245 0.57 -17.44 -13.82
N VAL A 246 0.11 -16.32 -13.24
CA VAL A 246 -1.30 -15.89 -13.31
C VAL A 246 -1.72 -15.59 -14.76
N GLN A 247 -0.81 -15.11 -15.61
CA GLN A 247 -1.10 -14.86 -17.01
C GLN A 247 -1.13 -16.15 -17.84
N HIS A 248 -0.17 -17.06 -17.64
CA HIS A 248 -0.17 -18.38 -18.26
C HIS A 248 -1.40 -19.20 -17.85
N ALA A 249 -1.78 -19.13 -16.57
CA ALA A 249 -3.01 -19.68 -16.03
C ALA A 249 -4.27 -19.18 -16.76
N ARG A 250 -4.29 -17.88 -17.05
CA ARG A 250 -5.38 -17.24 -17.79
C ARG A 250 -5.44 -17.71 -19.24
N GLU A 251 -4.29 -17.82 -19.92
CA GLU A 251 -4.17 -18.25 -21.31
C GLU A 251 -4.50 -19.74 -21.50
N ALA A 252 -4.12 -20.58 -20.54
CA ALA A 252 -4.37 -22.02 -20.56
C ALA A 252 -5.85 -22.40 -20.39
N GLY A 253 -6.72 -21.48 -19.95
CA GLY A 253 -8.17 -21.69 -19.85
C GLY A 253 -8.66 -22.66 -18.76
N ASN A 254 -7.77 -23.42 -18.11
CA ASN A 254 -8.10 -24.44 -17.11
C ASN A 254 -8.19 -23.91 -15.67
N LEU A 255 -8.97 -22.84 -15.45
CA LEU A 255 -9.12 -22.18 -14.13
C LEU A 255 -9.68 -23.12 -13.03
N ALA A 256 -10.51 -24.10 -13.42
CA ALA A 256 -11.18 -25.00 -12.47
C ALA A 256 -10.23 -26.00 -11.78
N GLN A 257 -9.00 -26.15 -12.28
CA GLN A 257 -8.00 -27.07 -11.71
C GLN A 257 -6.92 -26.36 -10.87
N GLN A 258 -6.94 -25.02 -10.85
CA GLN A 258 -5.95 -24.21 -10.13
C GLN A 258 -6.35 -23.91 -8.69
N ALA A 259 -5.38 -23.51 -7.87
CA ALA A 259 -5.59 -23.05 -6.51
C ALA A 259 -6.58 -21.87 -6.45
N TRP A 260 -7.31 -21.76 -5.34
CA TRP A 260 -8.30 -20.69 -5.14
C TRP A 260 -7.66 -19.29 -5.22
N SER A 261 -6.44 -19.12 -4.70
CA SER A 261 -5.66 -17.87 -4.78
C SER A 261 -5.45 -17.43 -6.22
N THR A 262 -5.00 -18.34 -7.10
CA THR A 262 -4.79 -18.07 -8.53
C THR A 262 -6.09 -17.66 -9.22
N ARG A 263 -7.21 -18.31 -8.88
CA ARG A 263 -8.54 -17.94 -9.43
C ARG A 263 -8.94 -16.53 -9.03
N VAL A 264 -8.73 -16.17 -7.76
CA VAL A 264 -9.02 -14.82 -7.26
C VAL A 264 -8.14 -13.80 -7.99
N LYS A 265 -6.84 -14.09 -8.17
CA LYS A 265 -5.92 -13.23 -8.93
C LYS A 265 -6.38 -13.03 -10.37
N VAL A 266 -6.69 -14.11 -11.11
CA VAL A 266 -7.20 -14.02 -12.48
C VAL A 266 -8.54 -13.26 -12.55
N ALA A 267 -9.43 -13.44 -11.57
CA ALA A 267 -10.70 -12.72 -11.51
C ALA A 267 -10.51 -11.22 -11.27
N VAL A 268 -9.60 -10.86 -10.37
CA VAL A 268 -9.21 -9.47 -10.10
C VAL A 268 -8.62 -8.81 -11.34
N THR A 269 -7.67 -9.48 -12.02
CA THR A 269 -7.08 -8.98 -13.27
C THR A 269 -8.15 -8.74 -14.34
N LYS A 270 -9.06 -9.70 -14.55
CA LYS A 270 -10.18 -9.54 -15.50
C LYS A 270 -11.13 -8.40 -15.12
N LEU A 271 -11.39 -8.20 -13.84
CA LEU A 271 -12.26 -7.13 -13.35
C LEU A 271 -11.63 -5.75 -13.61
N VAL A 272 -10.34 -5.59 -13.31
CA VAL A 272 -9.59 -4.33 -13.52
C VAL A 272 -9.55 -3.98 -15.01
N GLU A 273 -9.22 -4.94 -15.88
CA GLU A 273 -9.18 -4.71 -17.33
C GLU A 273 -10.54 -4.37 -17.92
N ARG A 274 -11.62 -5.02 -17.44
CA ARG A 274 -12.96 -4.87 -18.02
C ARG A 274 -13.69 -3.63 -17.52
N VAL A 275 -13.53 -3.29 -16.25
CA VAL A 275 -14.35 -2.29 -15.55
C VAL A 275 -13.53 -1.03 -15.22
N GLY A 276 -12.20 -1.11 -15.26
CA GLY A 276 -11.31 0.03 -15.04
C GLY A 276 -11.55 0.68 -13.68
N PHE A 277 -11.80 1.99 -13.69
CA PHE A 277 -11.99 2.80 -12.49
C PHE A 277 -13.00 2.22 -11.50
N VAL A 278 -14.17 1.78 -11.98
CA VAL A 278 -15.23 1.26 -11.09
C VAL A 278 -14.84 -0.10 -10.50
N GLY A 279 -14.07 -0.91 -11.23
CA GLY A 279 -13.54 -2.18 -10.73
C GLY A 279 -12.53 -1.95 -9.62
N ILE A 280 -11.61 -0.99 -9.80
CA ILE A 280 -10.63 -0.59 -8.80
C ILE A 280 -11.33 -0.03 -7.56
N LEU A 281 -12.34 0.83 -7.75
CA LEU A 281 -13.13 1.41 -6.66
C LEU A 281 -13.82 0.33 -5.82
N ALA A 282 -14.43 -0.66 -6.47
CA ALA A 282 -15.10 -1.77 -5.78
C ALA A 282 -14.12 -2.58 -4.93
N MET A 283 -12.93 -2.89 -5.47
CA MET A 283 -11.90 -3.61 -4.72
C MET A 283 -11.34 -2.79 -3.55
N ALA A 284 -11.09 -1.49 -3.75
CA ALA A 284 -10.59 -0.61 -2.71
C ALA A 284 -11.60 -0.38 -1.57
N SER A 285 -12.89 -0.57 -1.84
CA SER A 285 -13.98 -0.39 -0.87
C SER A 285 -14.17 -1.57 0.08
N ILE A 286 -13.62 -2.75 -0.22
CA ILE A 286 -13.80 -3.98 0.56
C ILE A 286 -12.66 -4.12 1.61
N PRO A 287 -12.95 -4.49 2.87
CA PRO A 287 -11.91 -4.80 3.87
C PRO A 287 -11.04 -6.01 3.47
N ASN A 288 -9.75 -6.04 3.86
CA ASN A 288 -8.72 -7.04 3.48
C ASN A 288 -9.19 -8.49 3.33
N PRO A 289 -8.67 -9.28 2.35
CA PRO A 289 -7.31 -9.19 1.76
C PRO A 289 -7.24 -8.78 0.26
N LEU A 290 -8.34 -8.41 -0.39
CA LEU A 290 -8.36 -8.07 -1.83
C LEU A 290 -7.62 -6.77 -2.20
N PHE A 291 -7.26 -5.98 -1.19
CA PHE A 291 -6.71 -4.65 -1.33
C PHE A 291 -5.26 -4.65 -1.86
N ASP A 292 -4.33 -5.40 -1.25
CA ASP A 292 -2.92 -5.39 -1.66
C ASP A 292 -2.74 -5.92 -3.10
N LEU A 293 -3.57 -6.89 -3.48
CA LEU A 293 -3.61 -7.47 -4.82
C LEU A 293 -4.01 -6.46 -5.90
N ALA A 294 -4.92 -5.53 -5.59
CA ALA A 294 -5.35 -4.51 -6.53
C ALA A 294 -4.21 -3.55 -6.89
N GLY A 295 -3.38 -3.17 -5.91
CA GLY A 295 -2.22 -2.30 -6.12
C GLY A 295 -1.22 -2.91 -7.10
N VAL A 296 -0.77 -4.12 -6.81
CA VAL A 296 0.21 -4.85 -7.65
C VAL A 296 -0.36 -5.10 -9.05
N THR A 297 -1.62 -5.54 -9.15
CA THR A 297 -2.28 -5.82 -10.44
C THR A 297 -2.44 -4.56 -11.27
N CYS A 298 -2.86 -3.43 -10.67
CA CYS A 298 -2.99 -2.16 -11.39
C CYS A 298 -1.64 -1.62 -11.85
N GLY A 299 -0.58 -1.80 -11.04
CA GLY A 299 0.78 -1.43 -11.40
C GLY A 299 1.27 -2.23 -12.60
N TYR A 300 1.15 -3.56 -12.54
CA TYR A 300 1.55 -4.47 -13.61
C TYR A 300 0.77 -4.24 -14.92
N LEU A 301 -0.54 -3.98 -14.84
CA LEU A 301 -1.36 -3.63 -16.01
C LEU A 301 -1.13 -2.20 -16.53
N LEU A 302 -0.19 -1.45 -15.94
CA LEU A 302 0.16 -0.08 -16.32
C LEU A 302 -1.03 0.89 -16.28
N VAL A 303 -1.99 0.67 -15.38
CA VAL A 303 -3.14 1.56 -15.19
C VAL A 303 -2.64 2.97 -14.86
N PRO A 304 -3.20 4.05 -15.43
CA PRO A 304 -2.78 5.42 -15.12
C PRO A 304 -2.89 5.73 -13.62
N PHE A 305 -1.91 6.47 -13.09
CA PHE A 305 -1.81 6.78 -11.65
C PHE A 305 -3.10 7.38 -11.10
N TRP A 306 -3.67 8.38 -11.77
CA TRP A 306 -4.88 9.06 -11.29
C TRP A 306 -6.13 8.18 -11.31
N THR A 307 -6.19 7.22 -12.22
CA THR A 307 -7.29 6.24 -12.28
C THR A 307 -7.21 5.29 -11.08
N PHE A 308 -6.01 4.80 -10.77
CA PHE A 308 -5.77 3.97 -9.59
C PHE A 308 -5.98 4.79 -8.31
N PHE A 309 -5.14 5.80 -8.06
CA PHE A 309 -5.16 6.58 -6.83
C PHE A 309 -6.52 7.25 -6.56
N GLY A 310 -7.18 7.79 -7.58
CA GLY A 310 -8.51 8.38 -7.41
C GLY A 310 -9.57 7.37 -6.98
N ALA A 311 -9.63 6.20 -7.62
CA ALA A 311 -10.55 5.13 -7.24
C ALA A 311 -10.25 4.62 -5.82
N THR A 312 -8.96 4.46 -5.51
CA THR A 312 -8.48 4.00 -4.21
C THR A 312 -8.82 4.98 -3.08
N CYS A 313 -8.57 6.28 -3.29
CA CYS A 313 -8.91 7.33 -2.34
C CYS A 313 -10.42 7.38 -2.07
N ILE A 314 -11.26 7.31 -3.10
CA ILE A 314 -12.72 7.32 -2.90
C ILE A 314 -13.17 6.05 -2.17
N GLY A 315 -12.67 4.88 -2.59
CA GLY A 315 -13.02 3.62 -1.96
C GLY A 315 -12.67 3.60 -0.47
N LYS A 316 -11.53 4.20 -0.10
CA LYS A 316 -11.00 4.13 1.27
C LYS A 316 -11.40 5.29 2.16
N ALA A 317 -11.27 6.53 1.69
CA ALA A 317 -11.60 7.72 2.47
C ALA A 317 -13.11 7.98 2.56
N VAL A 318 -13.88 7.50 1.58
CA VAL A 318 -15.34 7.67 1.56
C VAL A 318 -16.01 6.34 1.91
N ILE A 319 -16.02 5.37 1.00
CA ILE A 319 -16.91 4.20 1.12
C ILE A 319 -16.57 3.34 2.34
N LYS A 320 -15.35 2.78 2.38
CA LYS A 320 -14.86 1.93 3.47
C LYS A 320 -14.95 2.64 4.81
N MET A 321 -14.54 3.91 4.84
CA MET A 321 -14.54 4.70 6.07
C MET A 321 -15.95 4.94 6.60
N HIS A 322 -16.94 5.23 5.74
CA HIS A 322 -18.34 5.37 6.17
C HIS A 322 -18.90 4.06 6.73
N ILE A 323 -18.60 2.92 6.09
CA ILE A 323 -18.99 1.59 6.60
C ILE A 323 -18.40 1.36 8.00
N GLN A 324 -17.10 1.60 8.18
CA GLN A 324 -16.41 1.44 9.46
C GLN A 324 -16.95 2.40 10.54
N LYS A 325 -17.22 3.67 10.21
CA LYS A 325 -17.82 4.64 11.13
C LYS A 325 -19.21 4.21 11.59
N ILE A 326 -20.08 3.84 10.65
CA ILE A 326 -21.46 3.41 10.96
C ILE A 326 -21.42 2.20 11.88
N PHE A 327 -20.55 1.22 11.59
CA PHE A 327 -20.38 0.04 12.43
C PHE A 327 -19.99 0.41 13.87
N ILE A 328 -18.94 1.24 14.07
CA ILE A 328 -18.50 1.65 15.40
C ILE A 328 -19.56 2.49 16.12
N ILE A 329 -20.13 3.50 15.47
CA ILE A 329 -21.13 4.39 16.08
C ILE A 329 -22.38 3.60 16.50
N THR A 330 -22.79 2.61 15.70
CA THR A 330 -23.93 1.74 16.02
C THR A 330 -23.63 0.86 17.24
N ILE A 331 -22.44 0.27 17.31
CA ILE A 331 -22.02 -0.55 18.47
C ILE A 331 -21.95 0.26 19.76
N PHE A 332 -21.54 1.53 19.69
CA PHE A 332 -21.41 2.40 20.86
C PHE A 332 -22.64 3.29 21.12
N SER A 333 -23.73 3.10 20.36
CA SER A 333 -25.01 3.78 20.60
C SER A 333 -25.80 3.06 21.70
N ALA A 334 -26.20 3.80 22.75
CA ALA A 334 -26.89 3.25 23.93
C ALA A 334 -28.14 2.42 23.57
N HIS A 335 -28.96 2.92 22.63
CA HIS A 335 -30.19 2.24 22.19
C HIS A 335 -29.92 0.93 21.42
N HIS A 336 -28.80 0.85 20.72
CA HIS A 336 -28.46 -0.29 19.86
C HIS A 336 -27.69 -1.36 20.63
N ILE A 337 -26.96 -1.01 21.70
CA ILE A 337 -26.34 -2.00 22.60
C ILE A 337 -27.41 -2.87 23.23
N GLU A 338 -28.49 -2.28 23.76
CA GLU A 338 -29.59 -3.04 24.38
C GLU A 338 -30.30 -3.95 23.37
N THR A 339 -30.51 -3.46 22.14
CA THR A 339 -31.11 -4.21 21.03
C THR A 339 -30.19 -5.34 20.54
N LEU A 340 -28.88 -5.07 20.39
CA LEU A 340 -27.88 -6.03 19.93
C LEU A 340 -27.65 -7.11 20.97
N VAL A 341 -27.55 -6.75 22.25
CA VAL A 341 -27.48 -7.70 23.37
C VAL A 341 -28.75 -8.54 23.47
N GLY A 342 -29.92 -7.94 23.26
CA GLY A 342 -31.19 -8.65 23.19
C GLY A 342 -31.25 -9.67 22.04
N LEU A 343 -30.79 -9.30 20.85
CA LEU A 343 -30.66 -10.18 19.69
C LEU A 343 -29.60 -11.28 19.89
N LEU A 344 -28.45 -10.95 20.47
CA LEU A 344 -27.40 -11.92 20.78
C LEU A 344 -27.89 -12.95 21.81
N GLY A 345 -28.66 -12.51 22.80
CA GLY A 345 -29.30 -13.36 23.81
C GLY A 345 -30.34 -14.33 23.26
N GLN A 346 -30.89 -14.05 22.07
CA GLN A 346 -31.84 -14.94 21.38
C GLN A 346 -31.15 -16.06 20.60
N VAL A 347 -29.82 -16.04 20.44
CA VAL A 347 -29.07 -17.11 19.76
C VAL A 347 -28.96 -18.34 20.67
N PRO A 348 -29.56 -19.49 20.29
CA PRO A 348 -29.52 -20.69 21.12
C PRO A 348 -28.07 -21.15 21.37
N LYS A 349 -27.78 -21.56 22.62
CA LYS A 349 -26.47 -22.06 23.12
C LYS A 349 -25.31 -21.06 23.21
N ILE A 350 -25.21 -20.08 22.30
CA ILE A 350 -24.07 -19.15 22.23
C ILE A 350 -24.39 -17.80 22.88
N GLY A 351 -25.66 -17.38 22.88
CA GLY A 351 -26.10 -16.07 23.35
C GLY A 351 -25.67 -15.73 24.78
N PRO A 352 -26.02 -16.54 25.80
CA PRO A 352 -25.68 -16.24 27.21
C PRO A 352 -24.17 -16.21 27.48
N SER A 353 -23.39 -16.97 26.69
CA SER A 353 -21.93 -17.06 26.82
C SER A 353 -21.22 -15.87 26.18
N LEU A 354 -21.82 -15.23 25.17
CA LEU A 354 -21.29 -14.04 24.50
C LEU A 354 -21.81 -12.72 25.07
N THR A 355 -23.05 -12.66 25.59
CA THR A 355 -23.62 -11.43 26.13
C THR A 355 -22.90 -10.94 27.38
N ALA A 356 -22.59 -11.82 28.33
CA ALA A 356 -21.89 -11.46 29.57
C ALA A 356 -20.49 -10.85 29.34
N PRO A 357 -19.56 -11.48 28.58
CA PRO A 357 -18.24 -10.88 28.33
C PRO A 357 -18.33 -9.63 27.45
N PHE A 358 -19.30 -9.53 26.54
CA PHE A 358 -19.49 -8.36 25.71
C PHE A 358 -20.03 -7.16 26.51
N GLN A 359 -21.00 -7.38 27.40
CA GLN A 359 -21.50 -6.38 28.33
C GLN A 359 -20.41 -5.92 29.30
N ASP A 360 -19.64 -6.85 29.90
CA ASP A 360 -18.53 -6.51 30.81
C ASP A 360 -17.41 -5.76 30.08
N PHE A 361 -17.10 -6.12 28.83
CA PHE A 361 -16.16 -5.37 27.99
C PHE A 361 -16.66 -3.95 27.71
N LEU A 362 -17.92 -3.79 27.28
CA LEU A 362 -18.53 -2.49 27.03
C LEU A 362 -18.58 -1.63 28.30
N GLU A 363 -18.94 -2.21 29.44
CA GLU A 363 -18.95 -1.51 30.72
C GLU A 363 -17.55 -1.09 31.19
N LYS A 364 -16.54 -1.95 31.04
CA LYS A 364 -15.15 -1.63 31.39
C LYS A 364 -14.59 -0.54 30.50
N GLN A 365 -14.89 -0.58 29.19
CA GLN A 365 -14.54 0.50 28.27
C GLN A 365 -15.26 1.79 28.66
N LYS A 366 -16.58 1.74 28.88
CA LYS A 366 -17.38 2.88 29.34
C LYS A 366 -16.79 3.50 30.62
N LYS A 367 -16.46 2.69 31.64
CA LYS A 367 -15.83 3.14 32.89
C LYS A 367 -14.44 3.75 32.70
N LYS A 368 -13.63 3.24 31.76
CA LYS A 368 -12.32 3.85 31.40
C LYS A 368 -12.45 5.22 30.77
N PHE A 369 -13.58 5.51 30.12
CA PHE A 369 -13.83 6.79 29.46
C PHE A 369 -14.61 7.80 30.33
N HIS A 370 -15.27 7.37 31.42
CA HIS A 370 -15.87 8.26 32.42
C HIS A 370 -14.90 8.57 33.58
N ILE A 371 -14.01 9.56 33.41
CA ILE A 371 -13.27 10.11 34.54
C ILE A 371 -14.14 11.20 35.20
N LYS A 372 -14.69 10.93 36.39
CA LYS A 372 -15.33 11.95 37.23
C LYS A 372 -14.26 12.69 38.06
N PRO A 373 -14.37 14.02 38.26
CA PRO A 373 -13.41 14.79 39.05
C PRO A 373 -13.28 14.24 40.47
N GLY A 374 -12.02 14.08 40.92
CA GLY A 374 -11.68 13.66 42.29
C GLY A 374 -11.40 12.16 42.47
N THR A 375 -11.56 11.35 41.43
CA THR A 375 -11.23 9.92 41.49
C THR A 375 -9.91 9.68 40.75
N ASN A 376 -8.81 9.55 41.50
CA ASN A 376 -7.57 8.96 40.99
C ASN A 376 -7.82 7.47 40.76
N VAL A 377 -8.51 7.12 39.66
CA VAL A 377 -8.43 5.77 39.15
C VAL A 377 -7.06 5.69 38.49
N PRO A 378 -6.13 4.84 38.95
CA PRO A 378 -4.92 4.60 38.18
C PRO A 378 -5.43 4.17 36.81
N SER A 379 -5.05 4.92 35.77
CA SER A 379 -5.22 4.48 34.40
C SER A 379 -4.39 3.22 34.30
N GLU A 380 -5.00 2.06 34.59
CA GLU A 380 -4.39 0.78 34.32
C GLU A 380 -4.27 0.77 32.81
N THR A 381 -3.09 1.20 32.34
CA THR A 381 -2.63 0.96 30.99
C THR A 381 -2.88 -0.51 30.79
N ASN A 382 -3.89 -0.84 29.98
CA ASN A 382 -4.18 -2.22 29.65
C ASN A 382 -2.84 -2.80 29.21
N TRP A 383 -2.35 -3.83 29.90
CA TRP A 383 -1.08 -4.47 29.55
C TRP A 383 -1.05 -4.78 28.05
N LEU A 384 -2.21 -5.08 27.48
CA LEU A 384 -2.48 -5.23 26.05
C LEU A 384 -2.13 -3.97 25.23
N SER A 385 -2.59 -2.78 25.65
CA SER A 385 -2.26 -1.49 25.00
C SER A 385 -0.76 -1.17 25.12
N TYR A 386 -0.14 -1.45 26.26
CA TYR A 386 1.31 -1.31 26.43
C TYR A 386 2.09 -2.26 25.52
N VAL A 387 1.70 -3.53 25.47
CA VAL A 387 2.28 -4.53 24.56
C VAL A 387 2.09 -4.10 23.11
N PHE A 388 0.92 -3.62 22.72
CA PHE A 388 0.67 -3.14 21.36
C PHE A 388 1.49 -1.91 21.00
N GLU A 389 1.67 -0.96 21.92
CA GLU A 389 2.56 0.18 21.73
C GLU A 389 4.00 -0.28 21.49
N LYS A 390 4.49 -1.26 22.27
CA LYS A 390 5.83 -1.83 22.06
C LYS A 390 5.96 -2.60 20.76
N VAL A 391 4.95 -3.37 20.37
CA VAL A 391 4.90 -4.06 19.07
C VAL A 391 4.94 -3.05 17.93
N LEU A 392 4.20 -1.95 18.04
CA LEU A 392 4.21 -0.87 17.05
C LEU A 392 5.60 -0.21 16.95
N ILE A 393 6.23 0.11 18.07
CA ILE A 393 7.58 0.69 18.09
C ILE A 393 8.57 -0.27 17.45
N LEU A 394 8.51 -1.57 17.79
CA LEU A 394 9.35 -2.61 17.20
C LEU A 394 9.15 -2.69 15.68
N MET A 395 7.90 -2.63 15.23
CA MET A 395 7.54 -2.66 13.82
C MET A 395 8.01 -1.40 13.07
N ILE A 396 7.87 -0.21 13.66
CA ILE A 396 8.41 1.04 13.09
C ILE A 396 9.94 0.95 13.01
N ALA A 397 10.60 0.44 14.05
CA ALA A 397 12.04 0.23 14.06
C ALA A 397 12.44 -0.76 12.95
N TYR A 398 11.71 -1.88 12.80
CA TYR A 398 11.93 -2.83 11.71
C TYR A 398 11.74 -2.19 10.33
N PHE A 399 10.73 -1.35 10.16
CA PHE A 399 10.50 -0.61 8.91
C PHE A 399 11.66 0.36 8.59
N VAL A 400 12.15 1.11 9.58
CA VAL A 400 13.32 1.98 9.41
C VAL A 400 14.57 1.15 9.07
N LEU A 401 14.79 0.03 9.74
CA LEU A 401 15.88 -0.90 9.41
C LEU A 401 15.75 -1.45 7.98
N SER A 402 14.54 -1.77 7.56
CA SER A 402 14.24 -2.22 6.19
C SER A 402 14.61 -1.15 5.16
N ILE A 403 14.27 0.13 5.40
CA ILE A 403 14.68 1.24 4.52
C ILE A 403 16.20 1.33 4.40
N VAL A 404 16.92 1.24 5.53
CA VAL A 404 18.39 1.30 5.53
C VAL A 404 18.98 0.14 4.74
N ASN A 405 18.50 -1.08 4.97
CA ASN A 405 18.95 -2.27 4.26
C ASN A 405 18.65 -2.17 2.75
N SER A 406 17.41 -1.84 2.38
CA SER A 406 16.99 -1.73 0.97
C SER A 406 17.79 -0.67 0.22
N THR A 407 18.07 0.47 0.85
CA THR A 407 18.90 1.54 0.26
C THR A 407 20.36 1.09 0.10
N ALA A 408 20.92 0.37 1.09
CA ALA A 408 22.26 -0.19 0.99
C ALA A 408 22.37 -1.26 -0.13
N GLN A 409 21.37 -2.11 -0.25
CA GLN A 409 21.27 -3.12 -1.32
C GLN A 409 21.16 -2.46 -2.71
N SER A 410 20.47 -1.32 -2.79
CA SER A 410 20.37 -0.51 -4.02
C SER A 410 21.75 0.00 -4.48
N TYR A 411 22.61 0.41 -3.54
CA TYR A 411 24.01 0.76 -3.86
C TYR A 411 24.77 -0.42 -4.46
N HIS A 412 24.69 -1.59 -3.83
CA HIS A 412 25.39 -2.78 -4.29
C HIS A 412 24.98 -3.17 -5.71
N LYS A 413 23.67 -3.10 -5.98
CA LYS A 413 23.11 -3.31 -7.31
C LYS A 413 23.66 -2.30 -8.33
N ARG A 414 23.69 -1.00 -7.99
CA ARG A 414 24.27 0.04 -8.86
C ARG A 414 25.73 -0.28 -9.21
N LYS A 415 26.52 -0.70 -8.21
CA LYS A 415 27.92 -1.10 -8.39
C LYS A 415 28.07 -2.34 -9.27
N SER A 416 27.22 -3.36 -9.11
CA SER A 416 27.19 -4.54 -9.99
C SER A 416 26.90 -4.12 -11.44
N LYS A 417 25.88 -3.28 -11.68
CA LYS A 417 25.56 -2.77 -13.03
C LYS A 417 26.75 -2.04 -13.66
N GLU A 418 27.45 -1.21 -12.91
CA GLU A 418 28.64 -0.49 -13.40
C GLU A 418 29.78 -1.46 -13.75
N ASN A 419 30.00 -2.50 -12.93
CA ASN A 419 30.99 -3.54 -13.22
C ASN A 419 30.65 -4.33 -14.49
N HIS A 420 29.38 -4.71 -14.66
CA HIS A 420 28.90 -5.37 -15.88
C HIS A 420 29.10 -4.50 -17.13
N HIS A 421 28.83 -3.21 -17.03
CA HIS A 421 29.07 -2.28 -18.14
C HIS A 421 30.57 -2.21 -18.48
N LYS A 422 31.46 -2.18 -17.49
CA LYS A 422 32.92 -2.19 -17.70
C LYS A 422 33.44 -3.51 -18.29
N LEU A 423 32.75 -4.62 -18.08
CA LEU A 423 33.09 -5.92 -18.65
C LEU A 423 32.61 -6.09 -20.10
N LYS A 424 31.61 -5.30 -20.53
CA LYS A 424 31.04 -5.32 -21.88
C LYS A 424 31.73 -4.35 -22.85
N VAL A 425 32.38 -3.31 -22.35
CA VAL A 425 33.22 -2.35 -23.10
C VAL A 425 34.65 -2.85 -23.12
#